data_AF-A0A7C4YSD3-F1
#
_entry.id   AF-A0A7C4YSD3-F1
#
_cell.length_a   1.000
_cell.length_b   1.000
_cell.length_c   1.000
_cell.angle_alpha   90.00
_cell.angle_beta   90.00
_cell.angle_gamma   90.00
#
_symmetry.space_group_name_H-M   'P 1'
#
loop_
_entity.id
_entity.type
_entity.pdbx_description
1 polymer ?
#
loop_
_entity_poly.entity_id
_entity_poly.type
_entity_poly.pdbx_seq_one_letter_code
_entity_poly.pdbx_strand_id
1 'polypeptide(L)'
;MRPLARRRILYTLLFLCLVLAGIWLVGHFRAGPAAPTAAPIAATPTPAASPTPTPSAAPTHTPAPTLTPTLIPSPTATPTLSTIEALRRAEMPARDPIALAQRFSQPGILISPIAHATPPAYRLGDRDTFWITDEDAGAHYAVTATLRYISDHLYMWVQDGFDVPEDDLRRSAERFDRQIYPTNRGFFGSEWTPGVDSDPRIHVFNGAVPGVAGYFYSPSEFPRAVNPYSNEREIFFINLNARRPGTDAYDATLAHEFQHMIQWHVDRNEDAWMNEGLSVLAEHLNGFAVPHYIRAYLESTDTQLTAWAIGDESPFPHYGAGFLFLDYALERLGPEVFRRIVASPANGSAAFDAVLMELGRPERFESLFADWAVANYLDSAGG
;
A
#
# COMPACT_ATOMS: atom_id res chain seq x y z
N MET A 1 -28.18 -35.38 -13.25
CA MET A 1 -26.84 -36.00 -13.08
C MET A 1 -26.40 -36.57 -14.43
N ARG A 2 -25.31 -36.06 -15.04
CA ARG A 2 -24.58 -36.52 -16.26
C ARG A 2 -23.95 -35.43 -17.18
N PRO A 3 -23.78 -34.13 -16.81
CA PRO A 3 -22.87 -33.25 -17.56
C PRO A 3 -21.52 -32.93 -16.88
N LEU A 4 -21.40 -33.02 -15.54
CA LEU A 4 -20.17 -32.62 -14.84
C LEU A 4 -18.99 -33.60 -14.97
N ALA A 5 -19.24 -34.89 -15.19
CA ALA A 5 -18.18 -35.89 -15.30
C ALA A 5 -17.34 -35.78 -16.59
N ARG A 6 -17.93 -35.26 -17.68
CA ARG A 6 -17.22 -35.11 -18.98
C ARG A 6 -16.27 -33.91 -19.02
N ARG A 7 -16.54 -32.84 -18.25
CA ARG A 7 -15.63 -31.69 -18.16
C ARG A 7 -14.38 -32.01 -17.35
N ARG A 8 -14.48 -32.79 -16.27
CA ARG A 8 -13.33 -33.17 -15.44
C ARG A 8 -12.29 -34.02 -16.21
N ILE A 9 -12.72 -34.96 -17.05
CA ILE A 9 -11.82 -35.81 -17.85
C ILE A 9 -11.05 -34.99 -18.91
N LEU A 10 -11.65 -33.92 -19.45
CA LEU A 10 -11.00 -33.08 -20.45
C LEU A 10 -9.88 -32.21 -19.84
N TYR A 11 -10.07 -31.69 -18.62
CA TYR A 11 -9.03 -30.92 -17.92
C TYR A 11 -7.86 -31.79 -17.44
N THR A 12 -8.12 -33.01 -16.97
CA THR A 12 -7.06 -33.93 -16.54
C THR A 12 -6.19 -34.39 -17.71
N LEU A 13 -6.76 -34.59 -18.91
CA LEU A 13 -6.00 -34.93 -20.12
C LEU A 13 -5.19 -33.74 -20.65
N LEU A 14 -5.72 -32.50 -20.57
CA LEU A 14 -4.98 -31.30 -20.98
C LEU A 14 -3.78 -31.02 -20.06
N PHE A 15 -3.92 -31.27 -18.76
CA PHE A 15 -2.86 -31.14 -17.77
C PHE A 15 -1.73 -32.17 -17.98
N LEU A 16 -2.08 -33.41 -18.32
CA LEU A 16 -1.08 -34.46 -18.60
C LEU A 16 -0.28 -34.20 -19.89
N CYS A 17 -0.90 -33.60 -20.91
CA CYS A 17 -0.23 -33.23 -22.16
C CYS A 17 0.76 -32.06 -21.99
N LEU A 18 0.49 -31.10 -21.08
CA LEU A 18 1.39 -29.97 -20.80
C LEU A 18 2.61 -30.39 -19.98
N VAL A 19 2.45 -31.34 -19.04
CA VAL A 19 3.56 -31.87 -18.24
C VAL A 19 4.55 -32.69 -19.11
N LEU A 20 4.05 -33.45 -20.10
CA LEU A 20 4.90 -34.20 -21.01
C LEU A 20 5.63 -33.30 -22.05
N ALA A 21 5.04 -32.16 -22.44
CA ALA A 21 5.71 -31.18 -23.30
C ALA A 21 6.82 -30.41 -22.57
N GLY A 22 6.66 -30.14 -21.27
CA GLY A 22 7.68 -29.48 -20.45
C GLY A 22 8.93 -30.33 -20.20
N ILE A 23 8.77 -31.65 -20.06
CA ILE A 23 9.90 -32.58 -19.83
C ILE A 23 10.75 -32.77 -21.10
N TRP A 24 10.20 -32.55 -22.29
CA TRP A 24 10.95 -32.63 -23.55
C TRP A 24 11.79 -31.36 -23.82
N LEU A 25 11.37 -30.19 -23.31
CA LEU A 25 12.06 -28.91 -23.56
C LEU A 25 13.31 -28.69 -22.68
N VAL A 26 13.41 -29.36 -21.52
CA VAL A 26 14.55 -29.23 -20.59
C VAL A 26 15.73 -30.14 -20.99
N GLY A 27 15.54 -31.06 -21.95
CA GLY A 27 16.55 -32.03 -22.36
C GLY A 27 17.52 -31.63 -23.48
N HIS A 28 17.38 -30.46 -24.12
CA HIS A 28 18.10 -30.16 -25.38
C HIS A 28 18.93 -28.85 -25.42
N PHE A 29 19.26 -28.23 -24.29
CA PHE A 29 20.24 -27.13 -24.28
C PHE A 29 21.54 -27.51 -23.56
N ARG A 30 22.44 -28.15 -24.31
CA ARG A 30 23.88 -28.18 -24.04
C ARG A 30 24.65 -28.04 -25.35
N ALA A 31 25.27 -26.87 -25.57
CA ALA A 31 26.63 -26.65 -26.09
C ALA A 31 26.77 -25.40 -26.99
N GLY A 32 27.65 -24.47 -26.55
CA GLY A 32 28.53 -23.64 -27.39
C GLY A 32 28.23 -22.13 -27.47
N PRO A 33 29.22 -21.25 -27.81
CA PRO A 33 30.69 -21.37 -27.74
C PRO A 33 31.36 -20.26 -26.89
N ALA A 34 32.65 -20.44 -26.62
CA ALA A 34 33.53 -19.52 -25.89
C ALA A 34 34.12 -18.38 -26.75
N ALA A 35 34.43 -17.24 -26.13
CA ALA A 35 35.32 -16.19 -26.63
C ALA A 35 35.79 -15.29 -25.45
N PRO A 36 36.85 -14.47 -25.60
CA PRO A 36 38.26 -14.86 -25.70
C PRO A 36 39.15 -14.24 -24.59
N THR A 37 40.34 -14.80 -24.43
CA THR A 37 41.40 -14.37 -23.48
C THR A 37 42.27 -13.25 -24.06
N ALA A 38 42.63 -12.25 -23.24
CA ALA A 38 43.87 -11.46 -23.39
C ALA A 38 44.36 -10.99 -22.00
N ALA A 39 45.67 -11.09 -21.78
CA ALA A 39 46.36 -10.98 -20.49
C ALA A 39 47.28 -9.71 -20.42
N PRO A 40 48.30 -9.62 -19.53
CA PRO A 40 48.35 -8.76 -18.33
C PRO A 40 49.46 -7.67 -18.40
N ILE A 41 49.66 -6.88 -17.32
CA ILE A 41 50.86 -6.10 -16.85
C ILE A 41 50.35 -5.01 -15.86
N ALA A 42 50.94 -4.63 -14.72
CA ALA A 42 52.05 -5.08 -13.88
C ALA A 42 51.93 -4.40 -12.48
N ALA A 43 52.60 -4.99 -11.48
CA ALA A 43 52.60 -4.59 -10.07
C ALA A 43 53.75 -3.63 -9.70
N THR A 44 53.57 -2.86 -8.62
CA THR A 44 54.65 -2.27 -7.80
C THR A 44 54.13 -1.85 -6.40
N PRO A 45 54.99 -1.64 -5.37
CA PRO A 45 55.38 -2.69 -4.43
C PRO A 45 55.13 -2.35 -2.94
N THR A 46 55.23 -3.38 -2.10
CA THR A 46 55.23 -3.36 -0.63
C THR A 46 56.47 -2.65 -0.04
N PRO A 47 56.34 -1.83 1.03
CA PRO A 47 57.47 -1.45 1.86
C PRO A 47 57.73 -2.44 3.01
N ALA A 48 59.03 -2.72 3.24
CA ALA A 48 59.57 -3.61 4.25
C ALA A 48 59.63 -2.99 5.67
N ALA A 49 59.81 -3.87 6.66
CA ALA A 49 59.81 -3.61 8.10
C ALA A 49 60.94 -2.70 8.63
N SER A 50 60.72 -2.11 9.81
CA SER A 50 61.76 -1.55 10.67
C SER A 50 61.41 -1.68 12.17
N PRO A 51 62.40 -1.62 13.08
CA PRO A 51 62.56 -2.59 14.17
C PRO A 51 61.94 -2.20 15.52
N THR A 52 61.73 -3.22 16.35
CA THR A 52 61.37 -3.18 17.77
C THR A 52 62.46 -2.52 18.64
N PRO A 53 62.08 -1.62 19.56
CA PRO A 53 62.83 -1.36 20.79
C PRO A 53 62.14 -1.96 22.05
N THR A 54 62.97 -2.59 22.88
CA THR A 54 62.74 -3.24 24.19
C THR A 54 62.39 -2.21 25.30
N PRO A 55 61.72 -2.60 26.42
CA PRO A 55 60.87 -1.72 27.25
C PRO A 55 61.60 -1.04 28.43
N SER A 56 61.01 0.02 28.99
CA SER A 56 61.40 0.55 30.30
C SER A 56 60.26 1.26 31.07
N ALA A 57 60.01 0.73 32.27
CA ALA A 57 59.41 1.28 33.51
C ALA A 57 58.14 2.15 33.51
N ALA A 58 57.18 1.70 34.34
CA ALA A 58 55.91 2.36 34.70
C ALA A 58 56.06 3.53 35.69
N PRO A 59 55.07 4.46 35.73
CA PRO A 59 54.80 5.27 36.91
C PRO A 59 53.43 4.97 37.55
N THR A 60 53.52 4.59 38.82
CA THR A 60 52.71 4.86 40.03
C THR A 60 51.25 5.33 39.96
N HIS A 61 50.43 4.60 40.72
CA HIS A 61 49.03 4.85 41.08
C HIS A 61 48.78 6.15 41.86
N THR A 62 47.70 6.85 41.53
CA THR A 62 47.04 7.87 42.39
C THR A 62 45.66 7.35 42.80
N PRO A 63 45.25 7.38 44.08
CA PRO A 63 43.97 6.83 44.52
C PRO A 63 42.78 7.74 44.16
N ALA A 64 41.70 7.14 43.65
CA ALA A 64 40.42 7.81 43.39
C ALA A 64 39.61 8.01 44.69
N PRO A 65 38.86 9.12 44.85
CA PRO A 65 38.03 9.34 46.03
C PRO A 65 36.78 8.44 46.04
N THR A 66 36.51 7.81 47.18
CA THR A 66 35.32 6.98 47.44
C THR A 66 34.08 7.86 47.64
N LEU A 67 33.05 7.67 46.82
CA LEU A 67 31.73 8.31 47.00
C LEU A 67 30.85 7.46 47.94
N THR A 68 30.39 8.06 49.03
CA THR A 68 29.44 7.46 49.98
C THR A 68 28.02 7.50 49.39
N PRO A 69 27.24 6.39 49.37
CA PRO A 69 25.88 6.43 48.86
C PRO A 69 24.96 7.21 49.80
N THR A 70 24.36 8.29 49.29
CA THR A 70 23.27 9.01 49.95
C THR A 70 21.96 8.26 49.74
N LEU A 71 21.25 7.93 50.82
CA LEU A 71 19.91 7.33 50.75
C LEU A 71 18.92 8.35 50.18
N ILE A 72 18.39 8.08 48.98
CA ILE A 72 17.29 8.84 48.38
C ILE A 72 15.97 8.30 48.97
N PRO A 73 15.05 9.15 49.47
CA PRO A 73 13.74 8.68 49.93
C PRO A 73 12.93 8.13 48.76
N SER A 74 12.38 6.92 48.91
CA SER A 74 11.50 6.29 47.92
C SER A 74 10.26 7.17 47.64
N PRO A 75 9.94 7.51 46.38
CA PRO A 75 8.68 8.14 46.05
C PRO A 75 7.52 7.16 46.30
N THR A 76 6.48 7.66 46.96
CA THR A 76 5.20 6.97 47.18
C THR A 76 4.68 6.39 45.86
N ALA A 77 4.48 5.08 45.81
CA ALA A 77 3.99 4.37 44.64
C ALA A 77 2.54 4.79 44.33
N THR A 78 2.39 5.72 43.40
CA THR A 78 1.16 5.80 42.62
C THR A 78 1.11 4.52 41.80
N PRO A 79 -0.01 3.77 41.71
CA PRO A 79 -0.07 2.60 40.84
C PRO A 79 0.15 3.07 39.40
N THR A 80 1.38 2.90 38.93
CA THR A 80 1.74 3.06 37.53
C THR A 80 0.98 1.99 36.76
N LEU A 81 0.09 2.40 35.85
CA LEU A 81 -0.47 1.51 34.86
C LEU A 81 0.66 0.68 34.25
N SER A 82 0.39 -0.59 33.93
CA SER A 82 1.30 -1.32 33.05
C SER A 82 1.46 -0.54 31.74
N THR A 83 2.61 -0.66 31.07
CA THR A 83 2.83 0.01 29.77
C THR A 83 1.70 -0.30 28.78
N ILE A 84 1.17 -1.54 28.81
CA ILE A 84 0.07 -1.95 27.94
C ILE A 84 -1.26 -1.25 28.30
N GLU A 85 -1.59 -1.07 29.58
CA GLU A 85 -2.78 -0.32 30.00
C GLU A 85 -2.63 1.18 29.72
N ALA A 86 -1.43 1.72 29.89
CA ALA A 86 -1.12 3.11 29.55
C ALA A 86 -1.31 3.35 28.04
N LEU A 87 -0.78 2.46 27.20
CA LEU A 87 -0.97 2.52 25.75
C LEU A 87 -2.44 2.36 25.35
N ARG A 88 -3.17 1.40 25.94
CA ARG A 88 -4.61 1.19 25.65
C ARG A 88 -5.48 2.39 26.05
N ARG A 89 -5.05 3.19 27.02
CA ARG A 89 -5.78 4.38 27.48
C ARG A 89 -5.28 5.68 26.85
N ALA A 90 -4.18 5.64 26.11
CA ALA A 90 -3.65 6.83 25.47
C ALA A 90 -4.55 7.20 24.28
N GLU A 91 -5.25 8.32 24.38
CA GLU A 91 -5.92 8.93 23.24
C GLU A 91 -4.84 9.57 22.35
N MET A 92 -4.54 8.92 21.22
CA MET A 92 -3.69 9.49 20.18
C MET A 92 -4.61 10.12 19.12
N PRO A 93 -4.71 11.46 19.04
CA PRO A 93 -5.54 12.08 18.03
C PRO A 93 -4.98 11.76 16.63
N ALA A 94 -5.89 11.62 15.67
CA ALA A 94 -5.53 11.51 14.26
C ALA A 94 -4.64 12.70 13.85
N ARG A 95 -3.67 12.43 12.97
CA ARG A 95 -2.79 13.48 12.44
C ARG A 95 -3.62 14.47 11.61
N ASP A 96 -3.54 15.76 11.95
CA ASP A 96 -4.12 16.86 11.19
C ASP A 96 -3.01 17.73 10.58
N PRO A 97 -2.65 17.54 9.29
CA PRO A 97 -1.60 18.31 8.64
C PRO A 97 -1.88 19.81 8.55
N ILE A 98 -3.14 20.23 8.42
CA ILE A 98 -3.50 21.66 8.33
C ILE A 98 -3.31 22.31 9.69
N ALA A 99 -3.84 21.71 10.75
CA ALA A 99 -3.66 22.23 12.11
C ALA A 99 -2.18 22.28 12.50
N LEU A 100 -1.39 21.26 12.10
CA LEU A 100 0.05 21.27 12.30
C LEU A 100 0.72 22.41 11.52
N ALA A 101 0.46 22.53 10.21
CA ALA A 101 1.01 23.60 9.38
C ALA A 101 0.67 24.99 9.96
N GLN A 102 -0.56 25.16 10.43
CA GLN A 102 -1.02 26.43 11.00
C GLN A 102 -0.38 26.76 12.34
N ARG A 103 -0.13 25.76 13.19
CA ARG A 103 0.60 25.93 14.46
C ARG A 103 2.07 26.29 14.27
N PHE A 104 2.70 25.80 13.20
CA PHE A 104 4.09 26.07 12.87
C PHE A 104 4.28 27.26 11.91
N SER A 105 3.20 27.82 11.39
CA SER A 105 3.21 29.03 10.55
C SER A 105 3.29 30.32 11.37
N GLN A 106 3.55 31.45 10.70
CA GLN A 106 3.54 32.75 11.37
C GLN A 106 2.16 33.06 11.97
N PRO A 107 2.11 33.67 13.18
CA PRO A 107 0.85 34.04 13.82
C PRO A 107 -0.05 34.89 12.89
N GLY A 108 -1.30 34.49 12.74
CA GLY A 108 -2.31 35.22 11.95
C GLY A 108 -2.52 34.74 10.52
N ILE A 109 -1.75 33.77 10.02
CA ILE A 109 -2.02 33.12 8.73
C ILE A 109 -3.05 32.00 8.93
N LEU A 110 -4.19 32.11 8.23
CA LEU A 110 -5.16 31.02 8.13
C LEU A 110 -4.87 30.18 6.87
N ILE A 111 -4.78 28.87 7.03
CA ILE A 111 -4.61 27.94 5.90
C ILE A 111 -5.96 27.34 5.56
N SER A 112 -6.46 27.62 4.36
CA SER A 112 -7.69 27.01 3.85
C SER A 112 -7.42 25.54 3.49
N PRO A 113 -8.30 24.58 3.82
CA PRO A 113 -8.21 23.21 3.31
C PRO A 113 -8.43 23.13 1.80
N ILE A 114 -9.17 24.09 1.22
CA ILE A 114 -9.43 24.20 -0.21
C ILE A 114 -8.34 25.04 -0.84
N ALA A 115 -7.60 24.47 -1.80
CA ALA A 115 -6.55 25.14 -2.54
C ALA A 115 -7.12 26.03 -3.65
N HIS A 116 -8.16 25.55 -4.34
CA HIS A 116 -8.83 26.29 -5.41
C HIS A 116 -10.30 26.50 -5.09
N ALA A 117 -10.73 27.76 -4.93
CA ALA A 117 -12.11 28.10 -4.59
C ALA A 117 -13.12 27.87 -5.74
N THR A 118 -12.62 27.66 -6.96
CA THR A 118 -13.42 27.37 -8.16
C THR A 118 -12.71 26.29 -8.95
N PRO A 119 -13.45 25.33 -9.55
CA PRO A 119 -12.85 24.23 -10.30
C PRO A 119 -12.01 24.77 -11.47
N PRO A 120 -10.77 24.28 -11.64
CA PRO A 120 -9.97 24.56 -12.83
C PRO A 120 -10.71 24.08 -14.10
N ALA A 121 -10.64 24.88 -15.17
CA ALA A 121 -11.32 24.55 -16.42
C ALA A 121 -10.37 23.84 -17.40
N TYR A 122 -10.24 22.52 -17.29
CA TYR A 122 -9.38 21.71 -18.16
C TYR A 122 -10.03 21.38 -19.52
N ARG A 123 -9.19 21.30 -20.56
CA ARG A 123 -9.55 20.90 -21.92
C ARG A 123 -8.56 19.88 -22.46
N LEU A 124 -9.01 19.03 -23.38
CA LEU A 124 -8.13 18.09 -24.08
C LEU A 124 -6.95 18.83 -24.73
N GLY A 125 -5.74 18.31 -24.52
CA GLY A 125 -4.50 18.91 -24.98
C GLY A 125 -3.86 19.91 -24.02
N ASP A 126 -4.53 20.28 -22.91
CA ASP A 126 -3.91 21.07 -21.85
C ASP A 126 -2.70 20.34 -21.28
N ARG A 127 -1.67 21.10 -20.90
CA ARG A 127 -0.44 20.59 -20.30
C ARG A 127 -0.32 21.14 -18.89
N ASP A 128 0.09 20.29 -17.97
CA ASP A 128 0.31 20.66 -16.57
C ASP A 128 1.52 19.94 -15.98
N THR A 129 2.02 20.44 -14.85
CA THR A 129 3.16 19.89 -14.13
C THR A 129 2.70 19.14 -12.89
N PHE A 130 3.21 17.91 -12.73
CA PHE A 130 2.88 17.00 -11.65
C PHE A 130 4.10 16.70 -10.81
N TRP A 131 3.94 16.74 -9.48
CA TRP A 131 4.91 16.24 -8.52
C TRP A 131 4.69 14.76 -8.29
N ILE A 132 5.72 13.96 -8.58
CA ILE A 132 5.74 12.50 -8.43
C ILE A 132 6.69 12.14 -7.29
N THR A 133 6.35 11.08 -6.57
CA THR A 133 7.22 10.43 -5.59
C THR A 133 7.93 9.26 -6.27
N ASP A 134 9.26 9.27 -6.22
CA ASP A 134 10.11 8.13 -6.50
C ASP A 134 10.24 7.30 -5.22
N GLU A 135 9.49 6.20 -5.12
CA GLU A 135 9.51 5.32 -3.93
C GLU A 135 10.85 4.57 -3.79
N ASP A 136 11.56 4.31 -4.90
CA ASP A 136 12.88 3.67 -4.87
C ASP A 136 13.93 4.62 -4.28
N ALA A 137 13.88 5.90 -4.66
CA ALA A 137 14.86 6.91 -4.26
C ALA A 137 14.45 7.72 -3.01
N GLY A 138 13.19 7.63 -2.57
CA GLY A 138 12.63 8.47 -1.51
C GLY A 138 12.65 9.96 -1.85
N ALA A 139 12.41 10.32 -3.12
CA ALA A 139 12.56 11.68 -3.64
C ALA A 139 11.31 12.15 -4.39
N HIS A 140 11.15 13.48 -4.53
CA HIS A 140 10.10 14.07 -5.35
C HIS A 140 10.69 14.77 -6.58
N TYR A 141 10.02 14.63 -7.72
CA TYR A 141 10.40 15.32 -8.95
C TYR A 141 9.18 15.76 -9.75
N ALA A 142 9.37 16.80 -10.55
CA ALA A 142 8.31 17.39 -11.36
C ALA A 142 8.40 16.89 -12.81
N VAL A 143 7.26 16.53 -13.39
CA VAL A 143 7.14 16.17 -14.81
C VAL A 143 5.98 16.89 -15.46
N THR A 144 6.04 17.07 -16.78
CA THR A 144 4.92 17.61 -17.56
C THR A 144 4.12 16.47 -18.17
N ALA A 145 2.79 16.59 -18.11
CA ALA A 145 1.86 15.69 -18.76
C ALA A 145 0.81 16.47 -19.55
N THR A 146 0.27 15.83 -20.57
CA THR A 146 -0.82 16.35 -21.41
C THR A 146 -2.12 15.63 -21.05
N LEU A 147 -3.23 16.36 -20.93
CA LEU A 147 -4.58 15.80 -20.75
C LEU A 147 -5.04 15.15 -22.06
N ARG A 148 -5.21 13.83 -22.06
CA ARG A 148 -5.47 13.04 -23.28
C ARG A 148 -6.88 12.49 -23.36
N TYR A 149 -7.58 12.35 -22.24
CA TYR A 149 -8.96 11.90 -22.22
C TYR A 149 -9.70 12.49 -21.01
N ILE A 150 -11.00 12.77 -21.16
CA ILE A 150 -11.88 13.25 -20.09
C ILE A 150 -13.12 12.37 -20.10
N SER A 151 -13.49 11.85 -18.94
CA SER A 151 -14.69 11.04 -18.73
C SER A 151 -15.65 11.71 -17.74
N ASP A 152 -16.67 11.00 -17.27
CA ASP A 152 -17.62 11.57 -16.30
C ASP A 152 -16.93 11.88 -14.97
N HIS A 153 -16.08 10.97 -14.48
CA HIS A 153 -15.37 11.14 -13.21
C HIS A 153 -13.86 11.30 -13.34
N LEU A 154 -13.24 11.14 -14.53
CA LEU A 154 -11.78 11.16 -14.66
C LEU A 154 -11.23 12.22 -15.62
N TYR A 155 -10.08 12.77 -15.27
CA TYR A 155 -9.11 13.38 -16.18
C TYR A 155 -7.90 12.46 -16.36
N MET A 156 -7.64 12.00 -17.59
CA MET A 156 -6.54 11.08 -17.91
C MET A 156 -5.34 11.85 -18.49
N TRP A 157 -4.33 12.07 -17.66
CA TRP A 157 -3.09 12.76 -18.00
C TRP A 157 -2.03 11.75 -18.42
N VAL A 158 -1.29 12.04 -19.49
CA VAL A 158 -0.18 11.20 -19.96
C VAL A 158 1.08 12.03 -19.97
N GLN A 159 2.11 11.56 -19.28
CA GLN A 159 3.42 12.18 -19.25
C GLN A 159 3.95 12.39 -20.67
N ASP A 160 4.50 13.57 -20.93
CA ASP A 160 5.05 13.89 -22.23
C ASP A 160 6.20 12.94 -22.58
N GLY A 161 6.19 12.43 -23.82
CA GLY A 161 7.14 11.43 -24.30
C GLY A 161 6.65 9.98 -24.19
N PHE A 162 5.56 9.71 -23.49
CA PHE A 162 4.90 8.41 -23.51
C PHE A 162 3.88 8.31 -24.64
N ASP A 163 3.88 7.19 -25.35
CA ASP A 163 2.88 6.85 -26.36
C ASP A 163 1.87 5.88 -25.77
N VAL A 164 0.64 6.37 -25.56
CA VAL A 164 -0.48 5.60 -25.04
C VAL A 164 -1.64 5.72 -26.04
N PRO A 165 -2.17 4.60 -26.57
CA PRO A 165 -3.32 4.64 -27.46
C PRO A 165 -4.53 5.27 -26.76
N GLU A 166 -5.21 6.21 -27.44
CA GLU A 166 -6.38 6.88 -26.88
C GLU A 166 -7.52 5.89 -26.60
N ASP A 167 -7.71 4.88 -27.46
CA ASP A 167 -8.69 3.82 -27.24
C ASP A 167 -8.42 3.04 -25.94
N ASP A 168 -7.16 2.90 -25.52
CA ASP A 168 -6.79 2.20 -24.30
C ASP A 168 -7.12 3.04 -23.06
N LEU A 169 -6.84 4.35 -23.10
CA LEU A 169 -7.24 5.30 -22.05
C LEU A 169 -8.76 5.37 -21.90
N ARG A 170 -9.48 5.47 -23.03
CA ARG A 170 -10.94 5.51 -23.06
C ARG A 170 -11.54 4.26 -22.43
N ARG A 171 -11.05 3.06 -22.78
CA ARG A 171 -11.56 1.80 -22.20
C ARG A 171 -11.43 1.77 -20.68
N SER A 172 -10.27 2.13 -20.14
CA SER A 172 -10.08 2.16 -18.68
C SER A 172 -10.93 3.23 -18.00
N ALA A 173 -11.00 4.43 -18.58
CA ALA A 173 -11.80 5.51 -18.01
C ALA A 173 -13.31 5.19 -18.01
N GLU A 174 -13.83 4.62 -19.11
CA GLU A 174 -15.22 4.18 -19.16
C GLU A 174 -15.51 3.01 -18.21
N ARG A 175 -14.56 2.09 -18.03
CA ARG A 175 -14.70 1.03 -17.03
C ARG A 175 -14.69 1.59 -15.62
N PHE A 176 -13.86 2.59 -15.35
CA PHE A 176 -13.87 3.28 -14.07
C PHE A 176 -15.25 3.88 -13.79
N ASP A 177 -15.77 4.70 -14.71
CA ASP A 177 -17.07 5.36 -14.56
C ASP A 177 -18.23 4.37 -14.36
N ARG A 178 -18.25 3.29 -15.14
CA ARG A 178 -19.40 2.38 -15.22
C ARG A 178 -19.36 1.25 -14.19
N GLN A 179 -18.17 0.90 -13.70
CA GLN A 179 -17.98 -0.26 -12.84
C GLN A 179 -17.25 0.10 -11.54
N ILE A 180 -16.01 0.61 -11.63
CA ILE A 180 -15.16 0.80 -10.45
C ILE A 180 -15.74 1.86 -9.51
N TYR A 181 -16.11 3.01 -10.06
CA TYR A 181 -16.65 4.13 -9.31
C TYR A 181 -17.90 3.74 -8.50
N PRO A 182 -18.98 3.19 -9.11
CA PRO A 182 -20.16 2.78 -8.34
C PRO A 182 -19.91 1.57 -7.42
N THR A 183 -19.05 0.63 -7.81
CA THR A 183 -18.77 -0.56 -6.97
C THR A 183 -18.04 -0.16 -5.71
N ASN A 184 -16.96 0.61 -5.82
CA ASN A 184 -16.18 1.04 -4.65
C ASN A 184 -17.02 1.92 -3.73
N ARG A 185 -17.75 2.91 -4.27
CA ARG A 185 -18.64 3.74 -3.44
C ARG A 185 -19.73 2.92 -2.76
N GLY A 186 -20.21 1.88 -3.44
CA GLY A 186 -21.19 0.94 -2.91
C GLY A 186 -20.72 0.10 -1.72
N PHE A 187 -19.42 -0.05 -1.48
CA PHE A 187 -18.87 -0.85 -0.36
C PHE A 187 -18.07 -0.05 0.65
N PHE A 188 -17.36 1.00 0.21
CA PHE A 188 -16.37 1.69 1.03
C PHE A 188 -16.77 3.12 1.43
N GLY A 189 -17.79 3.70 0.81
CA GLY A 189 -18.26 5.06 1.13
C GLY A 189 -18.12 6.04 -0.01
N SER A 190 -17.52 7.20 0.21
CA SER A 190 -17.27 8.18 -0.85
C SER A 190 -15.97 8.91 -0.58
N GLU A 191 -15.31 9.27 -1.66
CA GLU A 191 -14.15 10.16 -1.70
C GLU A 191 -14.54 11.58 -1.28
N TRP A 192 -13.53 12.40 -1.00
CA TRP A 192 -13.77 13.82 -0.82
C TRP A 192 -14.10 14.45 -2.17
N THR A 193 -15.34 14.86 -2.35
CA THR A 193 -15.81 15.50 -3.58
C THR A 193 -16.65 16.74 -3.23
N PRO A 194 -16.40 17.92 -3.83
CA PRO A 194 -15.50 18.18 -4.96
C PRO A 194 -14.04 18.46 -4.56
N GLY A 195 -13.61 18.00 -3.38
CA GLY A 195 -12.18 17.92 -3.10
C GLY A 195 -11.44 19.23 -2.81
N VAL A 196 -10.11 19.15 -2.85
CA VAL A 196 -9.17 20.24 -2.57
C VAL A 196 -9.19 21.34 -3.65
N ASP A 197 -9.55 21.00 -4.89
CA ASP A 197 -9.58 21.91 -6.04
C ASP A 197 -10.98 22.35 -6.47
N SER A 198 -12.01 21.90 -5.75
CA SER A 198 -13.42 22.13 -6.06
C SER A 198 -13.89 21.54 -7.41
N ASP A 199 -13.16 20.58 -8.00
CA ASP A 199 -13.60 19.77 -9.14
C ASP A 199 -13.99 18.35 -8.68
N PRO A 200 -15.20 17.84 -9.00
CA PRO A 200 -15.56 16.47 -8.65
C PRO A 200 -14.82 15.38 -9.44
N ARG A 201 -14.04 15.73 -10.48
CA ARG A 201 -13.27 14.74 -11.27
C ARG A 201 -11.93 14.41 -10.64
N ILE A 202 -11.64 13.12 -10.59
CA ILE A 202 -10.37 12.57 -10.15
C ILE A 202 -9.35 12.63 -11.30
N HIS A 203 -8.12 12.97 -10.97
CA HIS A 203 -7.00 12.97 -11.90
C HIS A 203 -6.30 11.60 -11.92
N VAL A 204 -5.97 11.11 -13.11
CA VAL A 204 -5.12 9.92 -13.28
C VAL A 204 -3.90 10.31 -14.08
N PHE A 205 -2.75 10.38 -13.41
CA PHE A 205 -1.45 10.55 -14.06
C PHE A 205 -0.94 9.21 -14.56
N ASN A 206 -0.53 9.17 -15.84
CA ASN A 206 0.04 8.00 -16.49
C ASN A 206 1.46 8.33 -16.98
N GLY A 207 2.48 7.70 -16.40
CA GLY A 207 3.87 7.99 -16.77
C GLY A 207 4.90 7.06 -16.15
N ALA A 208 6.13 7.55 -16.03
CA ALA A 208 7.18 6.89 -15.26
C ALA A 208 6.90 7.12 -13.78
N VAL A 209 6.69 6.02 -13.04
CA VAL A 209 6.45 6.06 -11.60
C VAL A 209 7.27 4.93 -10.96
N PRO A 210 8.55 5.16 -10.62
CA PRO A 210 9.46 4.12 -10.11
C PRO A 210 9.00 3.51 -8.77
N GLY A 211 9.48 2.31 -8.46
CA GLY A 211 9.19 1.58 -7.21
C GLY A 211 7.81 0.95 -7.08
N VAL A 212 6.79 1.43 -7.80
CA VAL A 212 5.39 0.97 -7.62
C VAL A 212 4.63 0.80 -8.93
N ALA A 213 3.52 0.05 -8.88
CA ALA A 213 2.62 -0.11 -10.02
C ALA A 213 1.66 1.09 -10.17
N GLY A 214 1.26 1.66 -9.04
CA GLY A 214 0.51 2.89 -8.91
C GLY A 214 0.41 3.28 -7.44
N TYR A 215 -0.07 4.49 -7.18
CA TYR A 215 -0.39 4.95 -5.82
C TYR A 215 -1.37 6.14 -5.84
N PHE A 216 -2.21 6.20 -4.80
CA PHE A 216 -2.90 7.40 -4.36
C PHE A 216 -1.97 8.23 -3.45
N TYR A 217 -1.72 9.49 -3.83
CA TYR A 217 -0.88 10.38 -3.03
C TYR A 217 -1.73 11.28 -2.14
N SER A 218 -2.08 10.79 -0.95
CA SER A 218 -2.88 11.56 0.02
C SER A 218 -2.34 12.97 0.34
N PRO A 219 -1.03 13.28 0.24
CA PRO A 219 -0.59 14.65 0.42
C PRO A 219 -1.02 15.62 -0.69
N SER A 220 -1.52 15.13 -1.83
CA SER A 220 -2.15 15.96 -2.87
C SER A 220 -3.51 16.52 -2.46
N GLU A 221 -4.13 15.95 -1.42
CA GLU A 221 -5.40 16.41 -0.82
C GLU A 221 -5.23 17.69 0.03
N PHE A 222 -4.04 18.27 0.07
CA PHE A 222 -3.76 19.49 0.84
C PHE A 222 -3.23 20.60 -0.06
N PRO A 223 -3.44 21.88 0.29
CA PRO A 223 -2.78 22.97 -0.39
C PRO A 223 -1.25 22.90 -0.26
N ARG A 224 -0.54 23.51 -1.20
CA ARG A 224 0.93 23.58 -1.19
C ARG A 224 1.52 24.32 0.01
N ALA A 225 0.71 25.15 0.66
CA ALA A 225 1.05 25.76 1.94
C ALA A 225 1.25 24.71 3.06
N VAL A 226 0.66 23.51 2.93
CA VAL A 226 0.81 22.38 3.86
C VAL A 226 1.86 21.41 3.37
N ASN A 227 1.86 21.06 2.08
CA ASN A 227 2.87 20.21 1.46
C ASN A 227 3.34 20.80 0.12
N PRO A 228 4.60 21.22 -0.03
CA PRO A 228 5.09 21.84 -1.26
C PRO A 228 5.05 20.92 -2.50
N TYR A 229 5.00 19.60 -2.30
CA TYR A 229 4.90 18.59 -3.37
C TYR A 229 3.45 18.15 -3.63
N SER A 230 2.47 18.85 -3.05
CA SER A 230 1.07 18.62 -3.38
C SER A 230 0.76 18.96 -4.83
N ASN A 231 -0.04 18.11 -5.47
CA ASN A 231 -0.64 18.39 -6.78
C ASN A 231 -1.97 19.17 -6.67
N GLU A 232 -2.45 19.39 -5.44
CA GLU A 232 -3.67 20.13 -5.10
C GLU A 232 -4.87 19.64 -5.92
N ARG A 233 -5.05 18.31 -5.95
CA ARG A 233 -6.18 17.63 -6.61
C ARG A 233 -6.25 16.17 -6.17
N GLU A 234 -7.43 15.58 -6.23
CA GLU A 234 -7.65 14.14 -6.02
C GLU A 234 -6.99 13.37 -7.17
N ILE A 235 -5.89 12.64 -6.91
CA ILE A 235 -5.04 12.06 -7.97
C ILE A 235 -4.50 10.66 -7.69
N PHE A 236 -4.52 9.83 -8.73
CA PHE A 236 -3.77 8.57 -8.83
C PHE A 236 -2.56 8.72 -9.75
N PHE A 237 -1.47 8.07 -9.39
CA PHE A 237 -0.29 7.91 -10.24
C PHE A 237 -0.21 6.46 -10.69
N ILE A 238 -0.09 6.22 -12.00
CA ILE A 238 0.03 4.88 -12.55
C ILE A 238 1.31 4.76 -13.36
N ASN A 239 2.11 3.73 -13.03
CA ASN A 239 3.36 3.42 -13.71
C ASN A 239 3.08 2.72 -15.05
N LEU A 240 3.29 3.41 -16.16
CA LEU A 240 3.08 2.86 -17.50
C LEU A 240 4.02 1.70 -17.85
N ASN A 241 5.14 1.56 -17.14
CA ASN A 241 6.05 0.41 -17.32
C ASN A 241 5.52 -0.87 -16.63
N ALA A 242 4.61 -0.74 -15.67
CA ALA A 242 4.04 -1.86 -14.93
C ALA A 242 2.58 -2.14 -15.32
N ARG A 243 1.81 -1.09 -15.59
CA ARG A 243 0.36 -1.14 -15.84
C ARG A 243 0.03 -0.37 -17.11
N ARG A 244 -0.53 -1.08 -18.09
CA ARG A 244 -0.93 -0.49 -19.37
C ARG A 244 -2.44 -0.19 -19.37
N PRO A 245 -2.87 1.04 -19.72
CA PRO A 245 -4.28 1.34 -19.90
C PRO A 245 -5.00 0.35 -20.81
N GLY A 246 -6.30 0.18 -20.59
CA GLY A 246 -7.15 -0.75 -21.31
C GLY A 246 -6.92 -2.22 -20.98
N THR A 247 -6.28 -2.53 -19.85
CA THR A 247 -6.04 -3.89 -19.35
C THR A 247 -6.59 -4.08 -17.94
N ASP A 248 -6.99 -5.32 -17.60
CA ASP A 248 -7.49 -5.64 -16.25
C ASP A 248 -6.50 -5.31 -15.14
N ALA A 249 -5.19 -5.44 -15.40
CA ALA A 249 -4.16 -5.14 -14.41
C ALA A 249 -4.12 -3.64 -14.06
N TYR A 250 -4.34 -2.77 -15.06
CA TYR A 250 -4.42 -1.33 -14.86
C TYR A 250 -5.73 -0.95 -14.16
N ASP A 251 -6.85 -1.52 -14.60
CA ASP A 251 -8.16 -1.26 -14.02
C ASP A 251 -8.25 -1.76 -12.56
N ALA A 252 -7.57 -2.87 -12.23
CA ALA A 252 -7.41 -3.35 -10.86
C ALA A 252 -6.65 -2.32 -10.00
N THR A 253 -5.54 -1.77 -10.49
CA THR A 253 -4.81 -0.71 -9.78
C THR A 253 -5.69 0.53 -9.59
N LEU A 254 -6.51 0.94 -10.57
CA LEU A 254 -7.47 2.03 -10.35
C LEU A 254 -8.50 1.72 -9.24
N ALA A 255 -9.01 0.50 -9.18
CA ALA A 255 -9.93 0.08 -8.11
C ALA A 255 -9.26 0.10 -6.74
N HIS A 256 -8.00 -0.31 -6.67
CA HIS A 256 -7.17 -0.28 -5.48
C HIS A 256 -6.95 1.16 -4.98
N GLU A 257 -6.42 2.03 -5.83
CA GLU A 257 -6.11 3.42 -5.45
C GLU A 257 -7.37 4.23 -5.12
N PHE A 258 -8.49 3.96 -5.80
CA PHE A 258 -9.74 4.62 -5.47
C PHE A 258 -10.29 4.20 -4.10
N GLN A 259 -10.06 2.95 -3.67
CA GLN A 259 -10.40 2.55 -2.31
C GLN A 259 -9.56 3.33 -1.29
N HIS A 260 -8.25 3.51 -1.50
CA HIS A 260 -7.44 4.33 -0.60
C HIS A 260 -7.92 5.77 -0.50
N MET A 261 -8.31 6.38 -1.62
CA MET A 261 -8.87 7.74 -1.64
C MET A 261 -10.18 7.84 -0.86
N ILE A 262 -11.09 6.86 -1.03
CA ILE A 262 -12.32 6.79 -0.23
C ILE A 262 -11.99 6.62 1.25
N GLN A 263 -11.10 5.69 1.59
CA GLN A 263 -10.71 5.42 2.98
C GLN A 263 -10.10 6.67 3.61
N TRP A 264 -9.25 7.41 2.89
CA TRP A 264 -8.71 8.67 3.37
C TRP A 264 -9.81 9.71 3.68
N HIS A 265 -10.94 9.72 2.99
CA HIS A 265 -12.03 10.61 3.36
C HIS A 265 -12.83 10.08 4.57
N VAL A 266 -13.06 8.77 4.61
CA VAL A 266 -13.90 8.09 5.61
C VAL A 266 -13.21 7.95 6.97
N ASP A 267 -11.99 7.41 6.98
CA ASP A 267 -11.13 7.25 8.15
C ASP A 267 -9.63 7.34 7.75
N ARG A 268 -9.03 8.51 8.02
CA ARG A 268 -7.66 8.86 7.63
C ARG A 268 -6.57 8.06 8.34
N ASN A 269 -6.88 7.47 9.51
CA ASN A 269 -5.88 6.86 10.38
C ASN A 269 -6.06 5.36 10.53
N GLU A 270 -6.80 4.71 9.64
CA GLU A 270 -7.01 3.26 9.61
C GLU A 270 -5.68 2.47 9.66
N ASP A 271 -5.71 1.30 10.30
CA ASP A 271 -4.59 0.38 10.39
C ASP A 271 -4.20 -0.14 9.00
N ALA A 272 -2.89 -0.17 8.72
CA ALA A 272 -2.35 -0.52 7.40
C ALA A 272 -2.88 -1.86 6.85
N TRP A 273 -2.93 -2.91 7.68
CA TRP A 273 -3.40 -4.23 7.25
C TRP A 273 -4.85 -4.21 6.76
N MET A 274 -5.69 -3.39 7.40
CA MET A 274 -7.11 -3.27 7.06
C MET A 274 -7.26 -2.39 5.81
N ASN A 275 -6.58 -1.25 5.75
CA ASN A 275 -6.61 -0.37 4.58
C ASN A 275 -6.19 -1.12 3.31
N GLU A 276 -5.01 -1.74 3.31
CA GLU A 276 -4.45 -2.48 2.17
C GLU A 276 -5.28 -3.73 1.82
N GLY A 277 -5.81 -4.42 2.84
CA GLY A 277 -6.73 -5.54 2.62
C GLY A 277 -8.04 -5.11 1.96
N LEU A 278 -8.59 -3.95 2.33
CA LEU A 278 -9.78 -3.36 1.70
C LEU A 278 -9.50 -2.96 0.24
N SER A 279 -8.29 -2.49 -0.06
CA SER A 279 -7.88 -2.14 -1.43
C SER A 279 -7.79 -3.38 -2.33
N VAL A 280 -7.25 -4.49 -1.83
CA VAL A 280 -7.26 -5.77 -2.55
C VAL A 280 -8.68 -6.34 -2.65
N LEU A 281 -9.51 -6.18 -1.62
CA LEU A 281 -10.93 -6.52 -1.70
C LEU A 281 -11.66 -5.67 -2.75
N ALA A 282 -11.28 -4.40 -2.94
CA ALA A 282 -11.83 -3.55 -4.00
C ALA A 282 -11.48 -4.08 -5.40
N GLU A 283 -10.26 -4.58 -5.60
CA GLU A 283 -9.91 -5.29 -6.84
C GLU A 283 -10.84 -6.51 -7.05
N HIS A 284 -11.00 -7.34 -6.02
CA HIS A 284 -11.81 -8.55 -6.08
C HIS A 284 -13.30 -8.26 -6.35
N LEU A 285 -13.89 -7.29 -5.66
CA LEU A 285 -15.30 -6.90 -5.83
C LEU A 285 -15.59 -6.33 -7.22
N ASN A 286 -14.58 -5.75 -7.88
CA ASN A 286 -14.66 -5.35 -9.28
C ASN A 286 -14.38 -6.49 -10.28
N GLY A 287 -14.27 -7.72 -9.81
CA GLY A 287 -14.06 -8.91 -10.64
C GLY A 287 -12.65 -9.04 -11.19
N PHE A 288 -11.67 -8.34 -10.62
CA PHE A 288 -10.27 -8.50 -10.98
C PHE A 288 -9.64 -9.67 -10.20
N ALA A 289 -8.73 -10.39 -10.86
CA ALA A 289 -8.09 -11.54 -10.27
C ALA A 289 -6.94 -11.12 -9.34
N VAL A 290 -6.95 -11.66 -8.11
CA VAL A 290 -5.93 -11.38 -7.07
C VAL A 290 -5.09 -12.61 -6.65
N PRO A 291 -4.77 -13.58 -7.55
CA PRO A 291 -4.19 -14.87 -7.15
C PRO A 291 -2.78 -14.75 -6.57
N HIS A 292 -2.04 -13.69 -6.90
CA HIS A 292 -0.68 -13.48 -6.39
C HIS A 292 -0.66 -13.14 -4.91
N TYR A 293 -1.62 -12.36 -4.41
CA TYR A 293 -1.77 -12.06 -2.98
C TYR A 293 -2.18 -13.32 -2.21
N ILE A 294 -3.18 -14.05 -2.72
CA ILE A 294 -3.64 -15.31 -2.11
C ILE A 294 -2.49 -16.30 -2.01
N ARG A 295 -1.78 -16.55 -3.11
CA ARG A 295 -0.65 -17.48 -3.13
C ARG A 295 0.45 -17.07 -2.15
N ALA A 296 0.81 -15.78 -2.11
CA ALA A 296 1.86 -15.30 -1.21
C ALA A 296 1.52 -15.56 0.26
N TYR A 297 0.25 -15.37 0.66
CA TYR A 297 -0.17 -15.70 2.02
C TYR A 297 -0.18 -17.22 2.27
N LEU A 298 -0.67 -18.02 1.32
CA LEU A 298 -0.67 -19.49 1.46
C LEU A 298 0.74 -20.10 1.53
N GLU A 299 1.73 -19.43 0.96
CA GLU A 299 3.16 -19.80 1.07
C GLU A 299 3.81 -19.28 2.37
N SER A 300 3.11 -18.46 3.16
CA SER A 300 3.61 -17.82 4.39
C SER A 300 2.47 -17.55 5.40
N THR A 301 1.74 -18.60 5.78
CA THR A 301 0.53 -18.46 6.61
C THR A 301 0.78 -17.96 8.04
N ASP A 302 2.04 -17.97 8.49
CA ASP A 302 2.46 -17.39 9.77
C ASP A 302 2.49 -15.84 9.76
N THR A 303 2.22 -15.20 8.62
CA THR A 303 2.05 -13.74 8.53
C THR A 303 0.97 -13.27 9.49
N GLN A 304 1.35 -12.39 10.41
CA GLN A 304 0.44 -11.80 11.39
C GLN A 304 -0.56 -10.86 10.71
N LEU A 305 -1.85 -11.14 10.85
CA LEU A 305 -2.93 -10.39 10.20
C LEU A 305 -2.90 -8.90 10.53
N THR A 306 -2.77 -8.53 11.81
CA THR A 306 -2.86 -7.14 12.27
C THR A 306 -1.50 -6.43 12.26
N ALA A 307 -0.58 -6.85 11.40
CA ALA A 307 0.73 -6.26 11.23
C ALA A 307 0.96 -5.90 9.76
N TRP A 308 1.96 -5.06 9.52
CA TRP A 308 2.42 -4.74 8.17
C TRP A 308 3.88 -5.15 7.98
N ALA A 309 4.32 -5.20 6.73
CA ALA A 309 5.69 -5.52 6.37
C ALA A 309 6.66 -4.45 6.93
N ILE A 310 7.77 -4.90 7.52
CA ILE A 310 8.82 -4.02 8.05
C ILE A 310 10.16 -4.35 7.38
N GLY A 311 10.91 -3.31 7.00
CA GLY A 311 12.23 -3.48 6.39
C GLY A 311 12.14 -4.17 5.03
N ASP A 312 12.86 -5.28 4.88
CA ASP A 312 12.94 -6.04 3.62
C ASP A 312 11.84 -7.12 3.48
N GLU A 313 10.88 -7.15 4.41
CA GLU A 313 9.74 -8.08 4.34
C GLU A 313 8.88 -7.81 3.10
N SER A 314 8.45 -8.88 2.44
CA SER A 314 7.52 -8.76 1.31
C SER A 314 6.14 -8.34 1.82
N PRO A 315 5.50 -7.32 1.22
CA PRO A 315 4.13 -6.95 1.60
C PRO A 315 3.07 -7.92 1.05
N PHE A 316 3.40 -8.76 0.06
CA PHE A 316 2.44 -9.64 -0.62
C PHE A 316 1.69 -10.63 0.30
N PRO A 317 2.33 -11.28 1.29
CA PRO A 317 1.61 -12.09 2.27
C PRO A 317 0.65 -11.28 3.14
N HIS A 318 1.00 -10.04 3.50
CA HIS A 318 0.13 -9.16 4.30
C HIS A 318 -1.11 -8.74 3.51
N TYR A 319 -0.94 -8.38 2.23
CA TYR A 319 -2.05 -8.17 1.30
C TYR A 319 -2.99 -9.38 1.25
N GLY A 320 -2.43 -10.59 1.09
CA GLY A 320 -3.21 -11.81 1.04
C GLY A 320 -3.96 -12.11 2.35
N ALA A 321 -3.30 -11.95 3.50
CA ALA A 321 -3.91 -12.16 4.81
C ALA A 321 -5.08 -11.19 5.05
N GLY A 322 -4.85 -9.89 4.83
CA GLY A 322 -5.85 -8.84 4.97
C GLY A 322 -7.04 -9.06 4.05
N PHE A 323 -6.80 -9.28 2.76
CA PHE A 323 -7.84 -9.59 1.77
C PHE A 323 -8.70 -10.79 2.19
N LEU A 324 -8.08 -11.95 2.46
CA LEU A 324 -8.81 -13.17 2.74
C LEU A 324 -9.65 -13.06 4.02
N PHE A 325 -9.15 -12.37 5.04
CA PHE A 325 -9.92 -12.14 6.26
C PHE A 325 -11.10 -11.19 6.01
N LEU A 326 -10.90 -10.10 5.27
CA LEU A 326 -11.94 -9.12 5.00
C LEU A 326 -13.02 -9.65 4.06
N ASP A 327 -12.64 -10.46 3.07
CA ASP A 327 -13.58 -11.18 2.20
C ASP A 327 -14.42 -12.17 3.01
N TYR A 328 -13.79 -12.97 3.86
CA TYR A 328 -14.48 -13.85 4.81
C TYR A 328 -15.45 -13.09 5.72
N ALA A 329 -15.01 -11.95 6.28
CA ALA A 329 -15.84 -11.12 7.14
C ALA A 329 -17.05 -10.55 6.40
N LEU A 330 -16.86 -10.10 5.15
CA LEU A 330 -17.94 -9.64 4.28
C LEU A 330 -18.96 -10.75 4.04
N GLU A 331 -18.53 -11.96 3.69
CA GLU A 331 -19.41 -13.11 3.49
C GLU A 331 -20.17 -13.50 4.77
N ARG A 332 -19.47 -13.51 5.91
CA ARG A 332 -20.01 -13.99 7.19
C ARG A 332 -20.97 -13.01 7.85
N LEU A 333 -20.70 -11.70 7.72
CA LEU A 333 -21.45 -10.63 8.38
C LEU A 333 -22.50 -10.00 7.46
N GLY A 334 -22.30 -10.09 6.15
CA GLY A 334 -23.11 -9.44 5.13
C GLY A 334 -22.70 -7.99 4.87
N PRO A 335 -23.05 -7.45 3.70
CA PRO A 335 -22.53 -6.17 3.22
C PRO A 335 -23.01 -4.97 4.06
N GLU A 336 -24.18 -5.02 4.70
CA GLU A 336 -24.68 -3.93 5.55
C GLU A 336 -23.84 -3.76 6.82
N VAL A 337 -23.45 -4.86 7.46
CA VAL A 337 -22.61 -4.81 8.67
C VAL A 337 -21.18 -4.47 8.28
N PHE A 338 -20.67 -5.06 7.20
CA PHE A 338 -19.32 -4.79 6.72
C PHE A 338 -19.09 -3.31 6.40
N ARG A 339 -20.03 -2.66 5.71
CA ARG A 339 -19.96 -1.21 5.44
C ARG A 339 -19.87 -0.37 6.71
N ARG A 340 -20.54 -0.76 7.79
CA ARG A 340 -20.45 -0.05 9.08
C ARG A 340 -19.08 -0.22 9.72
N ILE A 341 -18.47 -1.40 9.57
CA ILE A 341 -17.10 -1.67 10.03
C ILE A 341 -16.12 -0.81 9.27
N VAL A 342 -16.20 -0.78 7.93
CA VAL A 342 -15.32 0.06 7.09
C VAL A 342 -15.48 1.55 7.38
N ALA A 343 -16.69 2.01 7.70
CA ALA A 343 -16.98 3.41 8.02
C ALA A 343 -16.74 3.77 9.51
N SER A 344 -16.23 2.85 10.30
CA SER A 344 -15.97 3.07 11.73
C SER A 344 -14.75 3.97 11.91
N PRO A 345 -14.80 4.98 12.81
CA PRO A 345 -13.61 5.76 13.19
C PRO A 345 -12.69 5.01 14.17
N ALA A 346 -13.11 3.84 14.66
CA ALA A 346 -12.22 2.92 15.37
C ALA A 346 -11.46 2.09 14.34
N ASN A 347 -10.14 1.99 14.48
CA ASN A 347 -9.28 1.29 13.53
C ASN A 347 -9.27 -0.22 13.72
N GLY A 348 -8.99 -0.93 12.63
CA GLY A 348 -8.55 -2.32 12.61
C GLY A 348 -9.53 -3.22 13.36
N SER A 349 -9.00 -4.04 14.27
CA SER A 349 -9.82 -4.97 15.05
C SER A 349 -10.84 -4.28 15.95
N ALA A 350 -10.57 -3.05 16.41
CA ALA A 350 -11.49 -2.30 17.25
C ALA A 350 -12.75 -1.87 16.50
N ALA A 351 -12.67 -1.67 15.17
CA ALA A 351 -13.82 -1.40 14.31
C ALA A 351 -14.88 -2.49 14.41
N PHE A 352 -14.44 -3.75 14.31
CA PHE A 352 -15.29 -4.94 14.39
C PHE A 352 -15.99 -5.00 15.74
N ASP A 353 -15.23 -4.88 16.83
CA ASP A 353 -15.78 -4.97 18.18
C ASP A 353 -16.79 -3.86 18.48
N ALA A 354 -16.47 -2.62 18.09
CA ALA A 354 -17.35 -1.48 18.29
C ALA A 354 -18.68 -1.66 17.55
N VAL A 355 -18.64 -1.98 16.25
CA VAL A 355 -19.84 -2.11 15.42
C VAL A 355 -20.67 -3.33 15.81
N LEU A 356 -20.05 -4.48 16.05
CA LEU A 356 -20.78 -5.70 16.44
C LEU A 356 -21.43 -5.53 17.81
N MET A 357 -20.77 -4.86 18.75
CA MET A 357 -21.35 -4.52 20.04
C MET A 357 -22.55 -3.57 19.92
N GLU A 358 -22.44 -2.50 19.11
CA GLU A 358 -23.54 -1.57 18.85
C GLU A 358 -24.77 -2.30 18.27
N LEU A 359 -24.54 -3.27 17.38
CA LEU A 359 -25.60 -4.07 16.76
C LEU A 359 -26.13 -5.20 17.66
N GLY A 360 -25.64 -5.31 18.91
CA GLY A 360 -26.05 -6.37 19.84
C GLY A 360 -25.63 -7.78 19.42
N ARG A 361 -24.63 -7.89 18.54
CA ARG A 361 -24.08 -9.18 18.10
C ARG A 361 -23.12 -9.73 19.15
N PRO A 362 -23.12 -11.05 19.40
CA PRO A 362 -22.22 -11.68 20.36
C PRO A 362 -20.78 -11.83 19.82
N GLU A 363 -20.60 -11.89 18.50
CA GLU A 363 -19.28 -12.07 17.87
C GLU A 363 -18.37 -10.86 18.11
N ARG A 364 -17.06 -11.12 18.26
CA ARG A 364 -15.98 -10.12 18.35
C ARG A 364 -14.87 -10.48 17.36
N PHE A 365 -13.96 -9.54 17.10
CA PHE A 365 -12.85 -9.72 16.16
C PHE A 365 -12.11 -11.04 16.41
N GLU A 366 -11.75 -11.33 17.65
CA GLU A 366 -11.01 -12.54 18.03
C GLU A 366 -11.76 -13.83 17.64
N SER A 367 -13.09 -13.87 17.83
CA SER A 367 -13.89 -15.03 17.43
C SER A 367 -14.02 -15.18 15.92
N LEU A 368 -14.16 -14.06 15.19
CA LEU A 368 -14.20 -14.08 13.72
C LEU A 368 -12.87 -14.53 13.13
N PHE A 369 -11.76 -14.06 13.71
CA PHE A 369 -10.42 -14.48 13.33
C PHE A 369 -10.20 -15.98 13.57
N ALA A 370 -10.62 -16.50 14.72
CA ALA A 370 -10.51 -17.92 15.03
C ALA A 370 -11.32 -18.77 14.04
N ASP A 371 -12.56 -18.37 13.73
CA ASP A 371 -13.41 -19.06 12.76
C ASP A 371 -12.79 -19.03 11.34
N TRP A 372 -12.23 -17.89 10.92
CA TRP A 372 -11.52 -17.75 9.66
C TRP A 372 -10.29 -18.65 9.56
N ALA A 373 -9.48 -18.71 10.62
CA ALA A 373 -8.30 -19.59 10.66
C ALA A 373 -8.70 -21.08 10.55
N VAL A 374 -9.80 -21.49 11.19
CA VAL A 374 -10.35 -22.84 11.05
C VAL A 374 -10.89 -23.09 9.64
N ALA A 375 -11.59 -22.12 9.04
CA ALA A 375 -12.10 -22.24 7.67
C ALA A 375 -10.96 -22.47 6.67
N ASN A 376 -9.89 -21.67 6.74
CA ASN A 376 -8.70 -21.84 5.89
C ASN A 376 -8.05 -23.22 6.06
N TYR A 377 -7.97 -23.73 7.30
CA TYR A 377 -7.42 -25.05 7.56
C TYR A 377 -8.28 -26.17 6.94
N LEU A 378 -9.60 -26.11 7.10
CA LEU A 378 -10.51 -27.15 6.61
C LEU A 378 -10.63 -27.15 5.08
N ASP A 379 -10.67 -25.98 4.45
CA ASP A 379 -10.71 -25.87 2.99
C ASP A 379 -9.41 -26.36 2.35
N SER A 380 -8.27 -26.14 2.99
CA SER A 380 -6.98 -26.70 2.54
C SER A 380 -6.93 -28.24 2.59
N ALA A 381 -7.72 -28.86 3.48
CA ALA A 381 -7.84 -30.31 3.59
C ALA A 381 -8.90 -30.91 2.65
N GLY A 382 -9.76 -30.08 2.04
CA GLY A 382 -10.93 -30.47 1.27
C GLY A 382 -10.70 -30.77 -0.22
N GLY A 383 -9.62 -30.24 -0.82
CA GLY A 383 -9.14 -30.58 -2.17
C GLY A 383 -10.06 -30.21 -3.35
#